data_AF-A0A7W7CHS6-F1
#
_entry.id   AF-A0A7W7CHS6-F1
#
_cell.length_a   1.000
_cell.length_b   1.000
_cell.length_c   1.000
_cell.angle_alpha   90.00
_cell.angle_beta   90.00
_cell.angle_gamma   90.00
#
_symmetry.space_group_name_H-M   'P 1'
#
loop_
_entity.id
_entity.type
_entity.pdbx_description
1 polymer ?
#
loop_
_entity_poly.entity_id
_entity_poly.type
_entity_poly.pdbx_seq_one_letter_code
_entity_poly.pdbx_strand_id
1 'polypeptide(L)' 'MAELTAHFAAGRLRTSVHTRLPLTEAVAAHRIPDAREQLGRVQLAH' A
#
# COMPACT_ATOMS: atom_id res chain seq x y z
N MET A 1 -0.48 3.59 18.41
CA MET A 1 -1.00 2.40 17.67
C MET A 1 -2.44 2.05 18.05
N ALA A 2 -2.82 2.05 19.33
CA ALA A 2 -4.17 1.66 19.75
C ALA A 2 -5.30 2.48 19.09
N GLU A 3 -5.14 3.81 19.00
CA GLU A 3 -6.11 4.71 18.36
C GLU A 3 -6.30 4.40 16.87
N LEU A 4 -5.19 4.29 16.11
CA LEU A 4 -5.20 3.91 14.70
C LEU A 4 -5.95 2.58 14.47
N THR A 5 -5.64 1.57 15.28
CA THR A 5 -6.29 0.27 15.24
C THR A 5 -7.78 0.38 15.55
N ALA A 6 -8.18 1.19 16.54
CA ALA A 6 -9.57 1.41 16.89
C ALA A 6 -10.36 2.06 15.74
N HIS A 7 -9.78 3.04 15.04
CA HIS A 7 -10.41 3.66 13.87
C HIS A 7 -10.52 2.69 12.69
N PHE A 8 -9.50 1.87 12.45
CA PHE A 8 -9.53 0.85 11.41
C PHE A 8 -10.59 -0.24 11.71
N ALA A 9 -10.59 -0.78 12.94
CA ALA A 9 -11.55 -1.79 13.38
C ALA A 9 -12.99 -1.27 13.37
N ALA A 10 -13.20 0.00 13.72
CA ALA A 10 -14.50 0.65 13.65
C ALA A 10 -14.93 1.05 12.22
N GLY A 11 -14.13 0.72 11.18
CA GLY A 11 -14.43 1.07 9.79
C GLY A 11 -14.34 2.57 9.47
N ARG A 12 -13.93 3.40 10.43
CA ARG A 12 -13.75 4.85 10.28
C ARG A 12 -12.48 5.21 9.51
N LEU A 13 -11.55 4.26 9.39
CA LEU A 13 -10.36 4.35 8.56
C LEU A 13 -10.32 3.14 7.63
N ARG A 14 -10.15 3.38 6.33
CA ARG A 14 -9.99 2.34 5.31
C ARG A 14 -8.66 2.53 4.60
N THR A 15 -7.91 1.45 4.41
CA THR A 15 -6.71 1.48 3.57
C THR A 15 -7.09 1.11 2.14
N SER A 16 -6.50 1.80 1.17
CA SER A 16 -6.62 1.46 -0.24
C SER A 16 -5.24 1.03 -0.76
N VAL A 17 -5.19 -0.12 -1.41
CA VAL A 17 -4.01 -0.60 -2.13
C VAL A 17 -4.21 -0.23 -3.58
N HIS A 18 -3.31 0.59 -4.11
CA HIS A 18 -3.41 1.06 -5.48
C HIS A 18 -2.87 0.01 -6.45
N THR A 19 -1.77 -0.67 -6.09
CA THR A 19 -1.25 -1.79 -6.86
C THR A 19 -0.69 -2.87 -5.96
N ARG A 20 -0.74 -4.11 -6.46
CA ARG A 20 -0.09 -5.26 -5.84
C ARG A 20 0.85 -5.91 -6.85
N LEU A 21 2.08 -6.14 -6.43
CA LEU A 21 3.11 -6.79 -7.22
C LEU A 21 3.64 -8.01 -6.46
N PRO A 22 4.12 -9.05 -7.17
CA PRO A 22 4.79 -10.16 -6.52
C PRO A 22 6.11 -9.68 -5.91
N LEU A 23 6.57 -10.34 -4.85
CA LEU A 23 7.81 -9.99 -4.15
C LEU A 23 9.03 -10.04 -5.09
N THR A 24 9.00 -10.91 -6.10
CA THR A 24 10.02 -11.00 -7.16
C THR A 24 10.17 -9.71 -7.98
N GLU A 25 9.16 -8.85 -7.96
CA GLU A 25 9.13 -7.57 -8.69
C GLU A 25 9.42 -6.36 -7.78
N ALA A 26 10.08 -6.56 -6.64
CA ALA A 26 10.44 -5.47 -5.71
C ALA A 26 11.14 -4.28 -6.39
N VAL A 27 12.00 -4.53 -7.38
CA VAL A 27 12.67 -3.46 -8.15
C VAL A 27 11.66 -2.63 -8.96
N ALA A 28 10.67 -3.28 -9.59
CA ALA A 28 9.64 -2.58 -10.34
C ALA A 28 8.75 -1.73 -9.42
N ALA A 29 8.45 -2.24 -8.21
CA ALA A 29 7.69 -1.51 -7.20
C ALA A 29 8.33 -0.18 -6.79
N HIS A 30 9.67 -0.08 -6.78
CA HIS A 30 10.38 1.16 -6.43
C HIS A 30 10.31 2.22 -7.54
N ARG A 31 10.15 1.81 -8.81
CA ARG A 31 10.07 2.74 -9.94
C ARG A 31 8.72 3.46 -10.03
N ILE A 32 7.66 2.85 -9.50
CA ILE A 32 6.29 3.37 -9.55
C ILE A 32 6.14 4.71 -8.78
N PRO A 33 6.63 4.85 -7.53
CA PRO A 33 6.67 6.12 -6.84
C PRO A 33 7.54 7.16 -7.55
N ASP A 34 8.69 6.75 -8.09
CA ASP A 34 9.66 7.63 -8.76
C ASP A 34 9.06 8.27 -10.02
N ALA A 35 8.31 7.49 -10.80
CA ALA A 35 7.63 7.95 -12.01
C ALA A 35 6.33 8.73 -11.71
N ARG A 36 5.88 8.77 -10.44
CA ARG A 36 4.56 9.31 -10.03
C ARG A 36 3.36 8.70 -10.77
N GLU A 37 3.54 7.53 -11.38
CA GLU A 37 2.48 6.84 -12.12
C GLU A 37 1.36 6.37 -11.19
N GLN A 38 1.70 6.06 -9.94
CA GLN A 38 0.75 5.69 -8.91
C GLN A 38 1.10 6.38 -7.60
N LEU A 39 0.18 7.20 -7.11
CA LEU A 39 0.37 8.00 -5.89
C LEU A 39 -0.12 7.29 -4.62
N GLY A 40 -0.59 6.04 -4.75
CA GLY A 40 -1.16 5.26 -3.66
C GLY A 40 -0.23 4.18 -3.12
N ARG A 41 -0.75 3.36 -2.20
CA ARG A 41 0.01 2.27 -1.58
C ARG A 41 0.32 1.16 -2.60
N VAL A 42 1.60 0.87 -2.78
CA VAL A 42 2.11 -0.32 -3.47
C VAL A 42 2.29 -1.44 -2.44
N GLN A 43 1.73 -2.63 -2.69
CA GLN A 43 1.88 -3.80 -1.82
C GLN A 43 2.69 -4.89 -2.53
N LEU A 44 3.76 -5.36 -1.88
CA LEU A 44 4.44 -6.60 -2.27
C LEU A 44 3.81 -7.80 -1.57
N ALA A 45 3.57 -8.88 -2.30
CA ALA A 45 3.01 -10.12 -1.78
C ALA A 45 3.85 -11.34 -2.21
N HIS A 46 3.84 -12.39 -1.38
CA HIS A 46 4.53 -13.66 -1.65
C HIS A 46 3.86 -14.46 -2.77
#